data_AF-A0A9C8C7U5-F1
#
_entry.id   AF-A0A9C8C7U5-F1
#
_cell.length_a   1.000
_cell.length_b   1.000
_cell.length_c   1.000
_cell.angle_alpha   90.00
_cell.angle_beta   90.00
_cell.angle_gamma   90.00
#
_symmetry.space_group_name_H-M   'P 1'
#
loop_
_entity.id
_entity.type
_entity.pdbx_description
1 polymer ?
#
loop_
_entity_poly.entity_id
_entity_poly.type
_entity_poly.pdbx_seq_one_letter_code
_entity_poly.pdbx_strand_id
1 'polypeptide(L)'
;MKEDKAMGRTTKVLTFSLPPETAKEIEKLAKDQGKTKSNLLRDAIEVYEKYLAEKEWRELFEFGEETAKRFEIKSEEELFALLNKKG
;
A
#
# COMPACT_ATOMS: atom_id res chain seq x y z
N MET A 1 4.66 30.02 35.05
CA MET A 1 4.85 30.00 33.58
C MET A 1 4.76 28.56 33.13
N LYS A 2 3.71 28.17 32.40
CA LYS A 2 3.61 26.84 31.78
C LYS A 2 3.76 27.04 30.28
N GLU A 3 4.64 26.23 29.68
CA GLU A 3 5.02 26.31 28.27
C GLU A 3 3.81 26.08 27.36
N ASP A 4 3.56 27.05 26.49
CA ASP A 4 2.68 26.91 25.33
C ASP A 4 3.29 25.88 24.38
N LYS A 5 2.84 24.64 24.47
CA LYS A 5 3.12 23.60 23.48
C LYS A 5 2.48 24.05 22.17
N ALA A 6 3.27 24.69 21.30
CA ALA A 6 2.85 25.13 19.98
C ALA A 6 2.13 23.97 19.27
N MET A 7 0.82 24.12 19.09
CA MET A 7 -0.03 23.19 18.34
C MET A 7 0.33 23.36 16.85
N GLY A 8 1.47 22.80 16.45
CA GLY A 8 1.96 22.85 15.08
C GLY A 8 0.93 22.26 14.12
N ARG A 9 0.82 22.83 12.91
CA ARG A 9 -0.10 22.35 11.87
C ARG A 9 0.09 20.85 11.64
N THR A 10 -1.00 20.08 11.65
CA THR A 10 -1.02 18.62 11.40
C THR A 10 -0.97 18.26 9.91
N THR A 11 -0.79 19.25 9.02
CA THR A 11 -0.86 19.09 7.57
C THR A 11 0.30 19.80 6.88
N LYS A 12 0.85 19.15 5.85
CA LYS A 12 1.84 19.70 4.93
C LYS A 12 1.20 19.94 3.57
N VAL A 13 1.48 21.10 2.96
CA VAL A 13 1.02 21.42 1.60
C VAL A 13 1.91 20.70 0.60
N LEU A 14 1.28 20.04 -0.38
CA LEU A 14 1.95 19.41 -1.51
C LEU A 14 1.51 20.15 -2.79
N THR A 15 2.48 20.47 -3.65
CA THR A 15 2.24 21.10 -4.95
C THR A 15 2.87 20.24 -6.02
N PHE A 16 2.09 19.86 -7.03
CA PHE A 16 2.55 19.10 -8.18
C PHE A 16 1.70 19.47 -9.40
N SER A 17 2.28 19.31 -10.58
CA SER A 17 1.60 19.57 -11.85
C SER A 17 0.96 18.30 -12.38
N LEU A 18 -0.19 18.44 -13.01
CA LEU A 18 -0.89 17.37 -13.72
C LEU A 18 -1.26 17.84 -15.13
N PRO A 19 -1.44 16.92 -16.09
CA PRO A 19 -2.06 17.25 -17.36
C PRO A 19 -3.42 17.95 -17.13
N PRO A 20 -3.78 18.97 -17.93
CA PRO A 20 -5.01 19.73 -17.73
C PRO A 20 -6.27 18.87 -17.67
N GLU A 21 -6.35 17.84 -18.51
CA GLU A 21 -7.51 16.93 -18.51
C GLU A 21 -7.59 16.10 -17.23
N THR A 22 -6.47 15.56 -16.74
CA THR A 22 -6.43 14.84 -15.45
C THR A 22 -6.85 15.74 -14.30
N ALA A 23 -6.43 17.01 -14.29
CA ALA A 23 -6.86 17.95 -13.26
C ALA A 23 -8.38 18.17 -13.26
N LYS A 24 -8.99 18.32 -14.45
CA LYS A 24 -10.45 18.44 -14.59
C LYS A 24 -11.18 17.19 -14.11
N GLU A 25 -10.67 16.00 -14.44
CA GLU A 25 -11.24 14.73 -13.99
C GLU A 25 -11.22 14.60 -12.47
N ILE A 26 -10.10 14.96 -11.82
CA ILE A 26 -10.00 14.97 -10.35
C ILE A 26 -11.02 15.92 -9.73
N GLU A 27 -11.18 17.11 -10.31
CA GLU A 27 -12.16 18.08 -9.81
C GLU A 27 -13.60 17.60 -9.95
N LYS A 28 -13.93 17.02 -11.11
CA LYS A 28 -15.23 16.39 -11.34
C LYS A 28 -15.48 15.25 -10.35
N LEU A 29 -14.53 14.34 -10.19
CA LEU A 29 -14.66 13.17 -9.32
C LEU A 29 -14.82 13.59 -7.85
N ALA A 30 -14.04 14.58 -7.39
CA ALA A 30 -14.16 15.11 -6.05
C ALA A 30 -15.56 15.71 -5.82
N LYS A 31 -16.07 16.48 -6.80
CA LYS A 31 -17.42 17.05 -6.75
C LYS A 31 -18.51 15.97 -6.72
N ASP A 32 -18.43 14.99 -7.61
CA ASP A 32 -19.41 13.91 -7.74
C ASP A 32 -19.47 13.05 -6.46
N GLN A 33 -18.35 12.90 -5.74
CA GLN A 33 -18.28 12.19 -4.45
C GLN A 33 -18.52 13.08 -3.22
N GLY A 34 -18.74 14.38 -3.38
CA GLY A 34 -18.86 15.32 -2.25
C GLY A 34 -17.59 15.41 -1.39
N LYS A 35 -16.41 15.18 -1.98
CA LYS A 35 -15.10 15.16 -1.30
C LYS A 35 -14.25 16.37 -1.66
N THR A 36 -13.31 16.71 -0.78
CA THR A 36 -12.22 17.62 -1.14
C THR A 36 -11.18 16.91 -2.01
N LYS A 37 -10.43 17.64 -2.83
CA LYS A 37 -9.30 17.09 -3.61
C LYS A 37 -8.29 16.35 -2.72
N SER A 38 -8.02 16.88 -1.52
CA SER A 38 -7.10 16.25 -0.56
C SER A 38 -7.67 14.97 0.05
N ASN A 39 -8.99 14.85 0.26
CA ASN A 39 -9.58 13.58 0.68
C ASN A 39 -9.53 12.55 -0.44
N LEU A 40 -9.91 12.94 -1.66
CA LEU A 40 -9.83 12.05 -2.82
C LEU A 40 -8.41 11.52 -3.05
N LEU A 41 -7.38 12.38 -2.90
CA LEU A 41 -5.99 11.96 -3.01
C LEU A 41 -5.58 10.96 -1.91
N ARG A 42 -6.03 11.14 -0.66
CA ARG A 42 -5.75 10.20 0.43
C ARG A 42 -6.36 8.83 0.14
N ASP A 43 -7.62 8.81 -0.29
CA ASP A 43 -8.31 7.57 -0.65
C ASP A 43 -7.61 6.86 -1.82
N ALA A 44 -7.16 7.62 -2.83
CA ALA A 44 -6.43 7.08 -3.96
C ALA A 44 -5.07 6.48 -3.56
N ILE A 45 -4.36 7.11 -2.62
CA ILE A 45 -3.11 6.58 -2.07
C ILE A 45 -3.36 5.26 -1.33
N GLU A 46 -4.41 5.18 -0.49
CA GLU A 46 -4.74 3.95 0.23
C GLU A 46 -5.06 2.79 -0.73
N VAL A 47 -5.81 3.06 -1.80
CA VAL A 47 -6.09 2.06 -2.85
C VAL A 47 -4.79 1.62 -3.54
N TYR A 48 -3.90 2.55 -3.85
CA TYR A 48 -2.62 2.24 -4.49
C TYR A 48 -1.70 1.41 -3.59
N GLU A 49 -1.62 1.73 -2.29
CA GLU A 49 -0.86 0.94 -1.30
C GLU A 49 -1.38 -0.50 -1.19
N LYS A 50 -2.71 -0.69 -1.15
CA LYS A 50 -3.31 -2.03 -1.15
C LYS A 50 -2.96 -2.81 -2.42
N TYR A 51 -3.04 -2.16 -3.57
CA TYR A 51 -2.65 -2.78 -4.84
C TYR A 51 -1.17 -3.22 -4.85
N LEU A 52 -0.27 -2.38 -4.35
CA LEU A 52 1.15 -2.74 -4.25
C LEU A 52 1.38 -3.92 -3.30
N ALA A 53 0.73 -3.91 -2.14
CA ALA A 53 0.83 -5.00 -1.17
C ALA A 53 0.30 -6.32 -1.75
N GLU A 54 -0.84 -6.30 -2.43
CA GLU A 54 -1.39 -7.50 -3.10
C GLU A 54 -0.46 -8.04 -4.18
N LYS A 55 0.20 -7.14 -4.93
CA LYS A 55 1.17 -7.53 -5.94
C LYS A 55 2.40 -8.20 -5.31
N GLU A 56 2.96 -7.62 -4.25
CA GLU A 56 4.09 -8.18 -3.52
C GLU A 56 3.75 -9.54 -2.90
N TRP A 57 2.58 -9.66 -2.28
CA TRP A 57 2.11 -10.93 -1.74
C TRP A 57 1.98 -12.00 -2.83
N ARG A 58 1.43 -11.66 -3.99
CA ARG A 58 1.31 -12.60 -5.11
C ARG A 58 2.68 -13.12 -5.56
N GLU A 59 3.65 -12.23 -5.74
CA GLU A 59 5.01 -12.59 -6.12
C GLU A 59 5.66 -13.54 -5.09
N LEU A 60 5.47 -13.26 -3.79
CA LEU A 60 5.96 -14.12 -2.71
C LEU A 60 5.29 -15.50 -2.70
N PHE A 61 3.97 -15.56 -2.90
CA PHE A 61 3.23 -16.81 -2.97
C PHE A 61 3.64 -17.66 -4.18
N GLU A 62 3.79 -17.04 -5.36
CA GLU A 62 4.29 -17.72 -6.57
C GLU A 62 5.68 -18.31 -6.33
N PHE A 63 6.59 -17.54 -5.75
CA PHE A 63 7.92 -18.03 -5.36
C PHE A 63 7.85 -19.19 -4.37
N GLY A 64 6.97 -19.10 -3.37
CA GLY A 64 6.73 -20.15 -2.38
C GLY A 64 6.22 -21.44 -3.03
N GLU A 65 5.25 -21.36 -3.94
CA GLU A 65 4.73 -22.51 -4.67
C GLU A 65 5.79 -23.18 -5.55
N GLU A 66 6.58 -22.39 -6.28
CA GLU A 66 7.68 -22.91 -7.09
C GLU A 66 8.73 -23.62 -6.24
N THR A 67 9.03 -23.05 -5.06
CA THR A 67 9.96 -23.64 -4.09
C THR A 67 9.39 -24.95 -3.52
N ALA A 68 8.13 -24.96 -3.10
CA ALA A 68 7.49 -26.17 -2.58
C ALA A 68 7.46 -27.29 -3.63
N LYS A 69 7.12 -26.97 -4.89
CA LYS A 69 7.20 -27.91 -6.02
C LYS A 69 8.61 -28.46 -6.22
N ARG A 70 9.62 -27.59 -6.19
CA ARG A 70 11.04 -27.96 -6.39
C ARG A 70 11.57 -28.88 -5.30
N PHE A 71 11.15 -28.69 -4.06
CA PHE A 71 11.59 -29.47 -2.90
C PHE A 71 10.59 -30.57 -2.51
N GLU A 72 9.54 -30.79 -3.33
CA GLU A 72 8.46 -31.74 -3.09
C GLU A 72 7.78 -31.61 -1.71
N ILE A 73 7.73 -30.38 -1.17
CA ILE A 73 7.12 -30.07 0.12
C ILE A 73 5.60 -30.05 -0.06
N LYS A 74 4.90 -30.92 0.67
CA LYS A 74 3.44 -31.10 0.57
C LYS A 74 2.70 -30.73 1.86
N SER A 75 3.43 -30.47 2.93
CA SER A 75 2.86 -30.10 4.23
C SER A 75 3.76 -29.14 5.00
N GLU A 76 3.16 -28.45 5.97
CA GLU A 76 3.91 -27.60 6.90
C GLU A 76 4.88 -28.43 7.75
N GLU A 77 4.50 -29.65 8.14
CA GLU A 77 5.36 -30.57 8.88
C GLU A 77 6.64 -30.92 8.11
N GLU A 78 6.53 -31.21 6.81
CA GLU A 78 7.69 -31.45 5.93
C GLU A 78 8.57 -30.22 5.79
N LEU A 79 7.96 -29.03 5.64
CA LEU A 79 8.67 -27.76 5.58
C LEU A 79 9.47 -27.52 6.87
N PHE A 80 8.83 -27.67 8.03
CA PHE A 80 9.48 -27.49 9.33
C PHE A 80 10.59 -28.51 9.57
N ALA A 81 10.39 -29.77 9.17
CA ALA A 81 11.44 -30.79 9.23
C ALA A 81 12.66 -30.42 8.36
N LEU A 82 12.44 -29.81 7.19
CA LEU A 82 13.50 -29.32 6.31
C LEU A 82 14.25 -28.11 6.88
N LEU A 83 13.54 -27.13 7.43
CA LEU A 83 14.14 -25.93 8.03
C LEU A 83 14.96 -26.28 9.29
N ASN A 84 14.41 -27.12 10.17
CA ASN A 84 15.06 -27.53 11.41
C ASN A 84 16.25 -28.49 11.20
N LYS A 85 16.35 -29.15 10.03
CA LYS A 85 17.52 -29.96 9.65
C LYS A 85 18.71 -29.14 9.16
N LYS A 86 18.50 -27.88 8.77
CA LYS A 86 19.53 -26.98 8.25
C LYS A 86 20.02 -25.94 9.28
N GLY A 87 19.58 -26.06 10.54
CA GLY A 87 20.04 -25.28 11.69
C GLY A 87 21.10 -25.98 12.50
#